data_AF-A0A497MZC6-F1
#
_entry.id   AF-A0A497MZC6-F1
#
_cell.length_a   1.000
_cell.length_b   1.000
_cell.length_c   1.000
_cell.angle_alpha   90.00
_cell.angle_beta   90.00
_cell.angle_gamma   90.00
#
_symmetry.space_group_name_H-M   'P 1'
#
loop_
_entity.id
_entity.type
_entity.pdbx_description
1 polymer ?
#
loop_
_entity_poly.entity_id
_entity_poly.type
_entity_poly.pdbx_seq_one_letter_code
_entity_poly.pdbx_strand_id
1 'polypeptide(L)'
;MKPPSINPFGEFRKECQEALKRAMQTAFPSYAVDQIRLAHPPTSDFGDLASSLCFELAKKAKKSPKVLAEQIVENISVLNDSLLRKVEAAGGYINFYAEYTVFSELTLESVRALGPAYGYIKTKAPEKIIVEHTSVNPAGPIHVGTARNSMLGDALYRLLRARGHE
;
A
#
# COMPACT_ATOMS: atom_id res chain seq x y z
N MET A 1 -13.28 15.65 11.69
CA MET A 1 -11.84 15.45 11.37
C MET A 1 -11.50 14.01 11.70
N LYS A 2 -10.89 13.27 10.76
CA LYS A 2 -10.47 11.87 11.01
C LYS A 2 -9.32 11.87 12.03
N PRO A 3 -9.20 10.87 12.92
CA PRO A 3 -8.06 10.80 13.82
C PRO A 3 -6.75 10.60 13.05
N PRO A 4 -5.60 11.04 13.61
CA PRO A 4 -4.29 10.81 13.00
C PRO A 4 -4.04 9.34 12.68
N SER A 5 -3.49 9.08 11.50
CA SER A 5 -3.14 7.75 11.01
C SER A 5 -1.65 7.51 11.07
N ILE A 6 -1.24 6.33 11.53
CA ILE A 6 0.16 5.89 11.42
C ILE A 6 0.56 5.54 9.97
N ASN A 7 -0.42 5.38 9.07
CA ASN A 7 -0.21 5.05 7.66
C ASN A 7 -1.42 5.48 6.80
N PRO A 8 -1.53 6.78 6.46
CA PRO A 8 -2.64 7.30 5.66
C PRO A 8 -2.84 6.57 4.32
N PHE A 9 -1.75 6.26 3.61
CA PHE A 9 -1.81 5.50 2.35
C PHE A 9 -2.26 4.05 2.56
N GLY A 10 -1.93 3.45 3.70
CA GLY A 10 -2.44 2.14 4.11
C GLY A 10 -3.95 2.16 4.34
N GLU A 11 -4.50 3.23 4.91
CA GLU A 11 -5.94 3.40 5.07
C GLU A 11 -6.65 3.56 3.73
N PHE A 12 -6.12 4.40 2.83
CA PHE A 12 -6.63 4.53 1.46
C PHE A 12 -6.63 3.18 0.73
N ARG A 13 -5.51 2.45 0.77
CA ARG A 13 -5.41 1.11 0.18
C ARG A 13 -6.46 0.15 0.75
N LYS A 14 -6.66 0.16 2.07
CA LYS A 14 -7.65 -0.69 2.74
C LYS A 14 -9.06 -0.34 2.31
N GLU A 15 -9.38 0.94 2.21
CA GLU A 15 -10.68 1.42 1.74
C GLU A 15 -10.96 0.97 0.28
N CYS A 16 -9.98 1.08 -0.61
CA CYS A 16 -10.07 0.53 -1.98
C CYS A 16 -10.31 -0.98 -1.99
N GLN A 17 -9.60 -1.75 -1.15
CA GLN A 17 -9.79 -3.20 -1.04
C GLN A 17 -11.18 -3.56 -0.54
N GLU A 18 -11.69 -2.84 0.46
CA GLU A 18 -13.04 -3.06 0.99
C GLU A 18 -14.12 -2.69 -0.02
N ALA A 19 -13.98 -1.55 -0.72
CA ALA A 19 -14.90 -1.14 -1.78
C ALA A 19 -14.98 -2.20 -2.88
N LEU A 20 -13.82 -2.69 -3.35
CA LEU A 20 -13.75 -3.74 -4.35
C LEU A 20 -14.33 -5.07 -3.84
N LYS A 21 -14.05 -5.43 -2.58
CA LYS A 21 -14.60 -6.66 -1.98
C LYS A 21 -16.12 -6.64 -1.93
N ARG A 22 -16.71 -5.52 -1.47
CA ARG A 22 -18.16 -5.36 -1.39
C ARG A 22 -18.80 -5.41 -2.77
N ALA A 23 -18.25 -4.69 -3.75
CA ALA A 23 -18.76 -4.70 -5.11
C ALA A 23 -18.65 -6.08 -5.79
N MET A 24 -17.55 -6.81 -5.54
CA MET A 24 -17.39 -8.19 -5.98
C MET A 24 -18.45 -9.13 -5.38
N GLN A 25 -18.75 -8.99 -4.10
CA GLN A 25 -19.78 -9.81 -3.44
C GLN A 25 -21.18 -9.54 -4.02
N THR A 26 -21.48 -8.29 -4.39
CA THR A 26 -22.76 -7.92 -5.01
C THR A 26 -22.86 -8.39 -6.47
N ALA A 27 -21.85 -8.09 -7.29
CA ALA A 27 -21.90 -8.35 -8.73
C ALA A 27 -21.65 -9.83 -9.08
N PHE A 28 -20.84 -10.52 -8.26
CA PHE A 28 -20.31 -11.86 -8.54
C PHE A 28 -20.25 -12.75 -7.27
N PRO A 29 -21.37 -12.98 -6.56
CA PRO A 29 -21.39 -13.67 -5.26
C PRO A 29 -20.83 -15.11 -5.30
N SER A 30 -20.94 -15.78 -6.45
CA SER A 30 -20.46 -17.16 -6.64
C SER A 30 -18.94 -17.26 -6.83
N TYR A 31 -18.23 -16.14 -6.97
CA TYR A 31 -16.80 -16.11 -7.23
C TYR A 31 -16.06 -15.57 -6.01
N ALA A 32 -15.57 -16.49 -5.17
CA ALA A 32 -14.69 -16.14 -4.07
C ALA A 32 -13.35 -15.62 -4.60
N VAL A 33 -12.90 -14.49 -4.03
CA VAL A 33 -11.58 -13.90 -4.28
C VAL A 33 -10.80 -13.98 -2.98
N ASP A 34 -9.75 -14.80 -2.97
CA ASP A 34 -8.97 -15.04 -1.75
C ASP A 34 -8.19 -13.80 -1.31
N GLN A 35 -7.64 -13.05 -2.27
CA GLN A 35 -6.84 -11.86 -1.98
C GLN A 35 -7.05 -10.78 -3.02
N ILE A 36 -7.48 -9.60 -2.58
CA ILE A 36 -7.54 -8.40 -3.44
C ILE A 36 -6.17 -7.74 -3.45
N ARG A 37 -5.50 -7.83 -4.59
CA ARG A 37 -4.22 -7.17 -4.84
C ARG A 37 -4.43 -5.85 -5.56
N LEU A 38 -3.77 -4.82 -5.02
CA LEU A 38 -3.72 -3.48 -5.60
C LEU A 38 -2.26 -3.11 -5.88
N ALA A 39 -2.00 -2.56 -7.05
CA ALA A 39 -0.69 -2.10 -7.50
C ALA A 39 -0.74 -0.61 -7.88
N HIS A 40 0.42 0.03 -7.96
CA HIS A 40 0.51 1.35 -8.57
C HIS A 40 0.40 1.22 -10.09
N PRO A 41 -0.47 2.01 -10.75
CA PRO A 41 -0.53 2.04 -12.20
C PRO A 41 0.73 2.69 -12.81
N PRO A 42 0.98 2.51 -14.11
CA PRO A 42 2.16 3.06 -14.79
C PRO A 42 2.14 4.58 -14.90
N THR A 43 0.97 5.21 -14.91
CA THR A 43 0.77 6.66 -14.96
C THR A 43 -0.36 7.07 -14.03
N SER A 44 -0.33 8.33 -13.56
CA SER A 44 -1.36 8.91 -12.69
C SER A 44 -2.74 9.02 -13.36
N ASP A 45 -2.79 8.99 -14.70
CA ASP A 45 -4.04 9.01 -15.46
C ASP A 45 -4.91 7.78 -15.18
N PHE A 46 -4.31 6.69 -14.70
CA PHE A 46 -5.01 5.46 -14.30
C PHE A 46 -5.20 5.36 -12.77
N GLY A 47 -5.12 6.49 -12.07
CA GLY A 47 -5.36 6.59 -10.62
C GLY A 47 -4.13 6.37 -9.76
N ASP A 48 -4.35 6.21 -8.46
CA ASP A 48 -3.30 6.03 -7.45
C ASP A 48 -3.04 4.55 -7.16
N LEU A 49 -4.08 3.72 -7.31
CA LEU A 49 -4.05 2.28 -7.18
C LEU A 49 -4.91 1.64 -8.28
N ALA A 50 -4.53 0.45 -8.73
CA ALA A 50 -5.28 -0.33 -9.70
C ALA A 50 -5.34 -1.80 -9.31
N SER A 51 -6.40 -2.49 -9.75
CA SER A 51 -6.56 -3.95 -9.62
C SER A 51 -6.70 -4.60 -11.00
N SER A 52 -5.97 -5.69 -11.21
CA SER A 52 -6.06 -6.58 -12.37
C SER A 52 -7.01 -7.77 -12.16
N LEU A 53 -7.79 -7.76 -11.07
CA LEU A 53 -8.64 -8.88 -10.64
C LEU A 53 -9.54 -9.42 -11.76
N CYS A 54 -10.04 -8.55 -12.64
CA CYS A 54 -10.93 -8.96 -13.73
C CYS A 54 -10.28 -9.91 -14.73
N PHE A 55 -8.96 -9.83 -14.93
CA PHE A 55 -8.23 -10.77 -15.80
C PHE A 55 -8.19 -12.19 -15.21
N GLU A 56 -8.05 -12.29 -13.88
CA GLU A 56 -8.05 -13.56 -13.16
C GLU A 56 -9.46 -14.18 -13.16
N LEU A 57 -10.49 -13.34 -13.03
CA LEU A 57 -11.89 -13.76 -13.01
C LEU A 57 -12.45 -14.11 -14.39
N ALA A 58 -11.97 -13.48 -15.46
CA ALA A 58 -12.49 -13.67 -16.82
C ALA A 58 -12.62 -15.13 -17.24
N LYS A 59 -11.61 -15.96 -16.92
CA LYS A 59 -11.63 -17.40 -17.22
C LYS A 59 -12.75 -18.14 -16.47
N LYS A 60 -12.96 -17.82 -15.20
CA LYS A 60 -13.97 -18.47 -14.33
C LYS A 60 -15.39 -18.00 -14.67
N ALA A 61 -15.52 -16.71 -15.00
CA ALA A 61 -16.81 -16.08 -15.30
C ALA A 61 -17.25 -16.24 -16.76
N LYS A 62 -16.36 -16.73 -17.65
CA LYS A 62 -16.57 -16.80 -19.11
C LYS A 62 -17.05 -15.45 -19.71
N LYS A 63 -16.54 -14.35 -19.15
CA LYS A 63 -16.82 -12.96 -19.56
C LYS A 63 -15.50 -12.26 -19.88
N SER A 64 -15.54 -11.25 -20.75
CA SER A 64 -14.34 -10.45 -21.01
C SER A 64 -13.95 -9.64 -19.76
N PRO A 65 -12.64 -9.42 -19.51
CA PRO A 65 -12.18 -8.60 -18.38
C PRO A 65 -12.80 -7.21 -18.35
N LYS A 66 -13.06 -6.62 -19.53
CA LYS A 66 -13.69 -5.31 -19.69
C LYS A 66 -15.10 -5.27 -19.11
N VAL A 67 -15.94 -6.22 -19.52
CA VAL A 67 -17.32 -6.33 -19.01
C VAL A 67 -17.33 -6.57 -17.51
N LEU A 68 -16.39 -7.39 -17.01
CA LEU A 68 -16.26 -7.61 -15.57
C LEU A 68 -15.90 -6.32 -14.82
N ALA A 69 -14.91 -5.56 -15.31
CA ALA A 69 -14.50 -4.31 -14.68
C ALA A 69 -15.65 -3.29 -14.63
N GLU A 70 -16.37 -3.11 -15.74
CA GLU A 70 -17.54 -2.23 -15.82
C GLU A 70 -18.62 -2.64 -14.81
N GLN A 71 -19.00 -3.92 -14.79
CA GLN A 71 -20.02 -4.44 -13.85
C GLN A 71 -19.60 -4.29 -12.38
N ILE A 72 -18.32 -4.44 -12.06
CA ILE A 72 -17.83 -4.27 -10.68
C ILE A 72 -17.89 -2.80 -10.29
N VAL A 73 -17.41 -1.90 -11.15
CA VAL A 73 -17.37 -0.45 -10.86
C VAL A 73 -18.77 0.13 -10.69
N GLU A 74 -19.76 -0.34 -11.45
CA GLU A 74 -21.18 0.03 -11.28
C GLU A 74 -21.72 -0.30 -9.88
N ASN A 75 -21.13 -1.29 -9.21
CA ASN A 75 -21.52 -1.71 -7.86
C ASN A 75 -20.67 -1.06 -6.75
N ILE A 76 -19.74 -0.15 -7.10
CA ILE A 76 -18.96 0.60 -6.12
C ILE A 76 -19.66 1.92 -5.81
N SER A 77 -20.08 2.08 -4.56
CA SER A 77 -20.54 3.37 -4.03
C SER A 77 -19.42 4.01 -3.21
N VAL A 78 -18.99 5.21 -3.62
CA VAL A 78 -18.06 6.04 -2.86
C VAL A 78 -18.85 6.76 -1.76
N LEU A 79 -18.39 6.65 -0.51
CA LEU A 79 -19.03 7.29 0.65
C LEU A 79 -18.60 8.76 0.76
N ASN A 80 -19.43 9.58 1.40
CA ASN A 80 -19.02 10.93 1.80
C ASN A 80 -17.83 10.85 2.77
N ASP A 81 -16.90 11.81 2.69
CA ASP A 81 -15.66 11.88 3.47
C ASP A 81 -14.73 10.64 3.34
N SER A 82 -14.87 9.90 2.24
CA SER A 82 -14.00 8.79 1.88
C SER A 82 -12.58 9.27 1.50
N LEU A 83 -11.56 8.43 1.67
CA LEU A 83 -10.25 8.67 1.06
C LEU A 83 -10.27 8.40 -0.46
N LEU A 84 -11.35 7.78 -0.96
CA LEU A 84 -11.58 7.46 -2.35
C LEU A 84 -12.47 8.54 -2.97
N ARG A 85 -12.02 9.15 -4.07
CA ARG A 85 -12.79 10.13 -4.84
C ARG A 85 -13.69 9.46 -5.86
N LYS A 86 -13.12 8.53 -6.63
CA LYS A 86 -13.82 7.79 -7.68
C LYS A 86 -13.13 6.47 -7.99
N VAL A 87 -13.85 5.59 -8.67
CA VAL A 87 -13.34 4.34 -9.25
C VAL A 87 -13.76 4.27 -10.70
N GLU A 88 -12.86 3.86 -11.58
CA GLU A 88 -13.13 3.76 -13.01
C GLU A 88 -12.65 2.42 -13.57
N ALA A 89 -13.40 1.91 -14.56
CA ALA A 89 -12.98 0.76 -15.34
C ALA A 89 -12.20 1.25 -16.56
N ALA A 90 -11.02 0.68 -16.80
CA ALA A 90 -10.21 0.96 -17.99
C ALA A 90 -9.72 -0.37 -18.58
N GLY A 91 -10.38 -0.82 -19.65
CA GLY A 91 -10.16 -2.19 -20.14
C GLY A 91 -10.50 -3.19 -19.05
N GLY A 92 -9.59 -4.11 -18.73
CA GLY A 92 -9.75 -5.09 -17.63
C GLY A 92 -9.26 -4.63 -16.26
N TYR A 93 -8.93 -3.36 -16.08
CA TYR A 93 -8.45 -2.82 -14.80
C TYR A 93 -9.54 -2.04 -14.07
N ILE A 94 -9.48 -2.09 -12.74
CA ILE A 94 -10.27 -1.24 -11.84
C ILE A 94 -9.31 -0.25 -11.20
N ASN A 95 -9.48 1.03 -11.52
CA ASN A 95 -8.60 2.13 -11.13
C ASN A 95 -9.24 2.96 -10.03
N PHE A 96 -8.49 3.23 -8.96
CA PHE A 96 -8.93 3.95 -7.77
C PHE A 96 -8.20 5.29 -7.68
N TYR A 97 -8.96 6.35 -7.46
CA TYR A 97 -8.44 7.72 -7.37
C TYR A 97 -8.68 8.25 -5.97
N ALA A 98 -7.63 8.73 -5.31
CA ALA A 98 -7.72 9.31 -3.98
C ALA A 98 -8.47 10.65 -4.00
N GLU A 99 -9.22 10.93 -2.94
CA GLU A 99 -9.68 12.28 -2.64
C GLU A 99 -8.54 13.05 -1.99
N TYR A 100 -7.74 13.73 -2.81
CA TYR A 100 -6.52 14.39 -2.36
C TYR A 100 -6.76 15.41 -1.25
N THR A 101 -7.93 16.05 -1.19
CA THR A 101 -8.26 16.99 -0.11
C THR A 101 -8.26 16.26 1.23
N VAL A 102 -9.10 15.22 1.36
CA VAL A 102 -9.23 14.41 2.59
C VAL A 102 -7.93 13.66 2.90
N PHE A 103 -7.27 13.14 1.87
CA PHE A 103 -6.03 12.39 2.01
C PHE A 103 -4.86 13.26 2.50
N SER A 104 -4.74 14.48 1.96
CA SER A 104 -3.67 15.40 2.35
C SER A 104 -3.89 15.97 3.76
N GLU A 105 -5.12 16.29 4.13
CA GLU A 105 -5.49 16.70 5.50
C GLU A 105 -5.12 15.62 6.51
N LEU A 106 -5.58 14.38 6.29
CA LEU A 106 -5.23 13.23 7.14
C LEU A 106 -3.71 13.06 7.25
N THR A 107 -2.99 13.17 6.13
CA THR A 107 -1.54 13.00 6.10
C THR A 107 -0.82 14.08 6.91
N LEU A 108 -1.18 15.35 6.72
CA LEU A 108 -0.53 16.47 7.41
C LEU A 108 -0.82 16.46 8.91
N GLU A 109 -2.06 16.12 9.31
CA GLU A 109 -2.41 15.92 10.72
C GLU A 109 -1.62 14.77 11.34
N SER A 110 -1.48 13.67 10.60
CA SER A 110 -0.69 12.51 11.04
C SER A 110 0.78 12.86 11.24
N VAL A 111 1.37 13.62 10.31
CA VAL A 111 2.76 14.11 10.43
C VAL A 111 2.90 15.01 11.66
N ARG A 112 1.97 15.94 11.88
CA ARG A 112 2.01 16.85 13.05
C ARG A 112 1.87 16.09 14.37
N ALA A 113 0.96 15.12 14.44
CA ALA A 113 0.68 14.36 15.65
C ALA A 113 1.82 13.38 16.00
N LEU A 114 2.42 12.73 15.00
CA LEU A 114 3.45 11.71 15.22
C LEU A 114 4.88 12.29 15.23
N GLY A 115 5.08 13.47 14.63
CA GLY A 115 6.37 14.15 14.61
C GLY A 115 7.51 13.25 14.08
N PRO A 116 8.64 13.13 14.79
CA PRO A 116 9.75 12.26 14.38
C PRO A 116 9.41 10.77 14.26
N ALA A 117 8.28 10.32 14.83
CA ALA A 117 7.83 8.94 14.71
C ALA A 117 6.97 8.67 13.46
N TYR A 118 6.60 9.72 12.70
CA TYR A 118 5.84 9.55 11.47
C TYR A 118 6.59 8.64 10.47
N GLY A 119 5.87 7.71 9.83
CA GLY A 119 6.44 6.72 8.92
C GLY A 119 7.10 5.52 9.61
N TYR A 120 7.31 5.55 10.94
CA TYR A 120 7.82 4.41 11.71
C TYR A 120 6.68 3.55 12.22
N ILE A 121 6.03 2.82 11.31
CA ILE A 121 5.05 1.80 11.67
C ILE A 121 5.79 0.75 12.51
N LYS A 122 5.31 0.44 13.72
CA LYS A 122 5.91 -0.57 14.60
C LYS A 122 5.38 -1.97 14.29
N THR A 123 6.23 -2.99 14.47
CA THR A 123 5.85 -4.39 14.24
C THR A 123 5.00 -4.86 15.41
N LYS A 124 4.07 -5.79 15.15
CA LYS A 124 3.29 -6.42 16.21
C LYS A 124 4.08 -7.51 16.95
N ALA A 125 5.14 -8.02 16.32
CA ALA A 125 6.02 -9.05 16.85
C ALA A 125 7.46 -8.52 16.77
N PRO A 126 7.94 -7.79 17.80
CA PRO A 126 9.33 -7.39 17.87
C PRO A 126 10.22 -8.61 18.10
N GLU A 127 11.39 -8.59 17.50
CA GLU A 127 12.40 -9.65 17.57
C GLU A 127 13.73 -9.03 17.91
N LYS A 128 14.63 -9.84 18.49
CA LYS A 128 16.03 -9.48 18.68
C LYS A 128 16.83 -9.84 17.45
N ILE A 129 17.40 -8.84 16.78
CA ILE A 129 18.09 -9.04 15.49
C ILE A 129 19.54 -8.57 15.60
N ILE A 130 20.47 -9.49 15.40
CA ILE A 130 21.90 -9.16 15.34
C ILE A 130 22.23 -8.67 13.93
N VAL A 131 22.65 -7.41 13.82
CA VAL A 131 23.16 -6.83 12.57
C VAL A 131 24.69 -6.81 12.66
N GLU A 132 25.33 -7.81 12.06
CA GLU A 132 26.79 -7.80 11.89
C GLU A 132 27.15 -7.05 10.61
N HIS A 133 28.03 -6.06 10.72
CA HIS A 133 28.52 -5.32 9.56
C HIS A 133 29.95 -4.81 9.79
N THR A 134 30.53 -4.25 8.74
CA THR A 134 31.91 -3.73 8.70
C THR A 134 32.96 -4.85 8.75
N SER A 135 33.01 -5.64 9.83
CA SER A 135 33.86 -6.84 10.04
C SER A 135 35.21 -6.81 9.30
N VAL A 136 35.90 -5.67 9.34
CA VAL A 136 37.16 -5.46 8.60
C VAL A 136 38.30 -6.10 9.37
N ASN A 137 39.31 -6.56 8.63
CA ASN A 137 40.57 -6.93 9.24
C ASN A 137 41.19 -5.71 9.96
N PRO A 138 41.45 -5.79 11.29
CA PRO A 138 42.02 -4.68 12.05
C PRO A 138 43.43 -4.27 11.62
N ALA A 139 44.13 -5.11 10.84
CA ALA A 139 45.45 -4.79 10.30
C ALA A 139 45.42 -3.97 8.99
N GLY A 140 44.26 -3.84 8.35
CA GLY A 140 44.09 -3.15 7.07
C GLY A 140 43.56 -1.72 7.22
N PRO A 141 43.90 -0.79 6.30
CA PRO A 141 43.35 0.55 6.32
C PRO A 141 41.85 0.52 5.96
N ILE A 142 41.05 1.36 6.63
CA ILE A 142 39.65 1.60 6.25
C ILE A 142 39.64 2.43 4.97
N HIS A 143 38.95 1.93 3.94
CA HIS A 143 38.78 2.63 2.66
C HIS A 143 37.29 2.74 2.29
N VAL A 144 36.99 3.44 1.18
CA VAL A 144 35.60 3.67 0.73
C VAL A 144 34.80 2.38 0.51
N GLY A 145 35.48 1.29 0.14
CA GLY A 145 34.86 -0.04 0.01
C GLY A 145 34.39 -0.59 1.36
N THR A 146 35.19 -0.42 2.40
CA THR A 146 34.82 -0.76 3.78
C THR A 146 33.68 0.12 4.29
N ALA A 147 33.69 1.42 3.96
CA ALA A 147 32.68 2.37 4.39
C ALA A 147 31.27 1.99 3.89
N ARG A 148 31.16 1.43 2.68
CA ARG A 148 29.88 0.93 2.15
C ARG A 148 29.22 -0.07 3.09
N ASN A 149 29.96 -1.07 3.56
CA ASN A 149 29.41 -2.10 4.45
C ASN A 149 28.99 -1.49 5.80
N SER A 150 29.78 -0.56 6.34
CA SER A 150 29.44 0.17 7.55
C SER A 150 28.15 0.99 7.42
N MET A 151 27.99 1.72 6.32
CA MET A 151 26.81 2.56 6.08
C MET A 151 25.55 1.72 5.85
N LEU A 152 25.65 0.63 5.09
CA LEU A 152 24.51 -0.26 4.86
C LEU A 152 24.08 -0.96 6.16
N GLY A 153 25.04 -1.41 6.97
CA GLY A 153 24.77 -2.02 8.26
C GLY A 153 24.12 -1.06 9.25
N ASP A 154 24.67 0.15 9.40
CA ASP A 154 24.08 1.18 10.27
C ASP A 154 22.67 1.60 9.79
N ALA A 155 22.47 1.75 8.48
CA ALA A 155 21.15 2.05 7.93
C ALA A 155 20.14 0.93 8.23
N LEU A 156 20.53 -0.34 8.07
CA LEU A 156 19.68 -1.48 8.39
C LEU A 156 19.36 -1.54 9.89
N TYR A 157 20.36 -1.34 10.75
CA TYR A 157 20.16 -1.25 12.21
C TYR A 157 19.13 -0.18 12.56
N ARG A 158 19.28 1.05 12.03
CA ARG A 158 18.33 2.15 12.27
C ARG A 158 16.92 1.81 11.78
N LEU A 159 16.78 1.19 10.61
CA LEU A 159 15.48 0.77 10.08
C LEU A 159 14.81 -0.30 10.96
N LEU A 160 15.56 -1.31 11.43
CA LEU A 160 15.03 -2.35 12.32
C LEU A 160 14.58 -1.77 13.66
N ARG A 161 15.39 -0.89 14.27
CA ARG A 161 15.02 -0.15 15.50
C ARG A 161 13.80 0.74 15.27
N ALA A 162 13.72 1.43 14.12
CA ALA A 162 12.56 2.24 13.76
C ALA A 162 11.30 1.38 13.61
N ARG A 163 11.41 0.13 13.12
CA ARG A 163 10.31 -0.85 13.09
C ARG A 163 9.98 -1.47 14.46
N GLY A 164 10.82 -1.26 15.48
CA GLY A 164 10.59 -1.69 16.86
C GLY A 164 11.27 -2.99 17.25
N HIS A 165 12.21 -3.50 16.43
CA HIS A 165 13.04 -4.64 16.80
C HIS A 165 14.11 -4.24 17.83
N GLU A 166 14.60 -5.22 18.60
CA GLU A 166 15.74 -5.05 19.51
C GLU A 166 17.05 -5.17 18.75
#